data_AF-A0A526R2B4-F1
#
_entry.id   AF-A0A526R2B4-F1
#
_cell.length_a   1.000
_cell.length_b   1.000
_cell.length_c   1.000
_cell.angle_alpha   90.00
_cell.angle_beta   90.00
_cell.angle_gamma   90.00
#
_symmetry.space_group_name_H-M   'P 1'
#
loop_
_entity.id
_entity.type
_entity.pdbx_description
1 polymer ?
#
loop_
_entity_poly.entity_id
_entity_poly.type
_entity_poly.pdbx_seq_one_letter_code
_entity_poly.pdbx_strand_id
1 'polypeptide(L)'
;FDRIEATYGVPPGVLLAIWGMETGFGASMGNQNTVSAILTLTYDCRRPDYFYPHAIAALKLVDRGTLTSASVGAMHGEIGHTQFLPGNVLKYGVGNGNLRDRNTALASTANYLKGHGWRAGAGYQANMGAIAGWNSASVYQQAIARIAEAIDGN
;
A
#
# COMPACT_ATOMS: atom_id res chain seq x y z
N PHE A 1 16.90 -3.07 -3.11
CA PHE A 1 15.97 -3.64 -2.12
C PHE A 1 16.69 -3.91 -0.80
N ASP A 2 17.98 -4.18 -0.83
CA ASP A 2 18.84 -4.52 0.32
C ASP A 2 18.68 -3.54 1.50
N ARG A 3 18.64 -2.23 1.25
CA ARG A 3 18.40 -1.23 2.32
C ARG A 3 17.02 -1.37 2.96
N ILE A 4 15.97 -1.62 2.16
CA ILE A 4 14.60 -1.81 2.66
C ILE A 4 14.56 -3.09 3.49
N GLU A 5 15.11 -4.18 2.98
CA GLU A 5 15.19 -5.45 3.70
C GLU A 5 15.96 -5.32 5.01
N ALA A 6 17.14 -4.69 5.01
CA ALA A 6 17.91 -4.45 6.22
C ALA A 6 17.16 -3.60 7.27
N THR A 7 16.28 -2.70 6.83
CA THR A 7 15.52 -1.80 7.72
C THR A 7 14.25 -2.46 8.29
N TYR A 8 13.53 -3.20 7.44
CA TYR A 8 12.19 -3.69 7.75
C TYR A 8 12.13 -5.21 7.95
N GLY A 9 13.17 -5.94 7.55
CA GLY A 9 13.19 -7.41 7.53
C GLY A 9 12.28 -8.02 6.47
N VAL A 10 11.82 -7.22 5.51
CA VAL A 10 10.90 -7.62 4.44
C VAL A 10 11.71 -7.85 3.16
N PRO A 11 11.72 -9.07 2.61
CA PRO A 11 12.51 -9.41 1.45
C PRO A 11 11.93 -8.79 0.15
N PRO A 12 12.72 -8.76 -0.94
CA PRO A 12 12.29 -8.17 -2.21
C PRO A 12 11.05 -8.86 -2.81
N GLY A 13 10.94 -10.18 -2.70
CA GLY A 13 9.89 -10.98 -3.35
C GLY A 13 8.48 -10.50 -3.06
N VAL A 14 8.11 -10.32 -1.79
CA VAL A 14 6.76 -9.85 -1.41
C VAL A 14 6.49 -8.41 -1.86
N LEU A 15 7.51 -7.55 -1.85
CA LEU A 15 7.37 -6.17 -2.30
C LEU A 15 7.17 -6.11 -3.82
N LEU A 16 7.89 -6.94 -4.57
CA LEU A 16 7.74 -7.08 -6.02
C LEU A 16 6.39 -7.72 -6.39
N ALA A 17 5.94 -8.73 -5.65
CA ALA A 17 4.64 -9.35 -5.85
C ALA A 17 3.50 -8.34 -5.67
N ILE A 18 3.48 -7.62 -4.55
CA ILE A 18 2.50 -6.54 -4.30
C ILE A 18 2.59 -5.48 -5.39
N TRP A 19 3.78 -4.97 -5.68
CA TRP A 19 3.93 -3.87 -6.65
C TRP A 19 3.49 -4.28 -8.07
N GLY A 20 3.80 -5.51 -8.48
CA GLY A 20 3.36 -6.07 -9.76
C GLY A 20 1.84 -6.24 -9.82
N MET A 21 1.24 -6.82 -8.78
CA MET A 21 -0.20 -7.09 -8.74
C MET A 21 -1.06 -5.82 -8.61
N GLU A 22 -0.56 -4.79 -7.91
CA GLU A 22 -1.30 -3.55 -7.70
C GLU A 22 -1.30 -2.64 -8.94
N THR A 23 -0.17 -2.50 -9.62
CA THR A 23 -0.03 -1.45 -10.66
C THR A 23 0.74 -1.89 -11.90
N GLY A 24 1.12 -3.16 -12.03
CA GLY A 24 2.02 -3.61 -13.09
C GLY A 24 3.35 -2.86 -13.03
N PHE A 25 3.93 -2.76 -11.83
CA PHE A 25 5.17 -2.00 -11.57
C PHE A 25 5.06 -0.50 -11.86
N GLY A 26 3.88 0.09 -11.66
CA GLY A 26 3.59 1.49 -11.92
C GLY A 26 3.08 1.82 -13.32
N ALA A 27 2.88 0.81 -14.18
CA ALA A 27 2.30 0.98 -15.51
C ALA A 27 0.89 1.57 -15.47
N SER A 28 0.09 1.22 -14.44
CA SER A 28 -1.22 1.82 -14.20
C SER A 28 -1.39 2.14 -12.72
N MET A 29 -1.38 3.43 -12.37
CA MET A 29 -1.61 3.91 -10.99
C MET A 29 -2.96 4.62 -10.81
N GLY A 30 -3.81 4.55 -11.85
CA GLY A 30 -5.08 5.27 -11.92
C GLY A 30 -4.95 6.75 -12.30
N ASN A 31 -6.09 7.33 -12.66
CA ASN A 31 -6.24 8.71 -13.13
C ASN A 31 -7.42 9.44 -12.46
N GLN A 32 -8.00 8.85 -11.40
CA GLN A 32 -9.12 9.42 -10.67
C GLN A 32 -8.60 10.42 -9.64
N ASN A 33 -9.28 11.55 -9.45
CA ASN A 33 -8.93 12.48 -8.38
C ASN A 33 -9.08 11.80 -7.00
N THR A 34 -7.96 11.67 -6.27
CA THR A 34 -7.89 10.90 -5.02
C THR A 34 -8.81 11.48 -3.95
N VAL A 35 -8.77 12.80 -3.74
CA VAL A 35 -9.55 13.46 -2.68
C VAL A 35 -11.04 13.36 -3.00
N SER A 36 -11.43 13.64 -4.25
CA SER A 36 -12.83 13.52 -4.68
C SER A 36 -13.36 12.09 -4.58
N ALA A 37 -12.57 11.08 -4.96
CA ALA A 37 -12.98 9.67 -4.87
C ALA A 37 -13.28 9.26 -3.43
N ILE A 38 -12.37 9.56 -2.49
CA ILE A 38 -12.55 9.20 -1.08
C ILE A 38 -13.71 9.95 -0.46
N LEU A 39 -13.87 11.25 -0.73
CA LEU A 39 -15.01 12.02 -0.21
C LEU A 39 -16.34 11.48 -0.75
N THR A 40 -16.38 11.09 -2.03
CA THR A 40 -17.56 10.45 -2.62
C THR A 40 -17.90 9.15 -1.91
N LEU A 41 -16.91 8.28 -1.66
CA LEU A 41 -17.11 6.99 -0.98
C LEU A 41 -17.40 7.13 0.52
N THR A 42 -16.97 8.22 1.13
CA THR A 42 -17.32 8.56 2.52
C THR A 42 -18.77 9.01 2.65
N TYR A 43 -19.31 9.67 1.61
CA TYR A 43 -20.70 10.08 1.55
C TYR A 43 -21.64 8.96 1.06
N ASP A 44 -21.10 7.97 0.33
CA ASP A 44 -21.84 6.78 -0.12
C ASP A 44 -22.36 5.94 1.06
N CYS A 45 -23.60 5.44 0.94
CA CYS A 45 -24.28 4.74 2.03
C CYS A 45 -23.77 3.33 2.33
N ARG A 46 -22.94 2.73 1.46
CA ARG A 46 -22.57 1.31 1.59
C ARG A 46 -21.51 1.06 2.65
N ARG A 47 -20.47 1.91 2.73
CA ARG A 47 -19.31 1.72 3.64
C ARG A 47 -18.74 3.05 4.17
N PRO A 48 -19.57 4.02 4.61
CA PRO A 48 -19.10 5.35 5.00
C PRO A 48 -18.07 5.29 6.15
N ASP A 49 -18.29 4.43 7.15
CA ASP A 49 -17.40 4.28 8.31
C ASP A 49 -16.00 3.78 7.94
N TYR A 50 -15.88 2.99 6.87
CA TYR A 50 -14.59 2.52 6.37
C TYR A 50 -13.80 3.65 5.71
N PHE A 51 -14.46 4.51 4.92
CA PHE A 51 -13.80 5.58 4.18
C PHE A 51 -13.62 6.87 4.97
N TYR A 52 -14.43 7.12 6.00
CA TYR A 52 -14.32 8.31 6.85
C TYR A 52 -12.90 8.57 7.41
N PRO A 53 -12.20 7.61 8.03
CA PRO A 53 -10.83 7.84 8.47
C PRO A 53 -9.86 8.15 7.31
N HIS A 54 -10.12 7.60 6.12
CA HIS A 54 -9.32 7.89 4.93
C HIS A 54 -9.63 9.28 4.35
N ALA A 55 -10.85 9.79 4.47
CA ALA A 55 -11.20 11.16 4.09
C ALA A 55 -10.45 12.18 4.96
N ILE A 56 -10.50 12.00 6.28
CA ILE A 56 -9.74 12.83 7.22
C ILE A 56 -8.24 12.73 6.93
N ALA A 57 -7.75 11.53 6.62
CA ALA A 57 -6.36 11.33 6.25
C ALA A 57 -5.96 12.05 4.97
N ALA A 58 -6.81 12.02 3.93
CA ALA A 58 -6.57 12.69 2.66
C ALA A 58 -6.42 14.21 2.86
N LEU A 59 -7.30 14.83 3.64
CA LEU A 59 -7.23 16.26 3.95
C LEU A 59 -5.94 16.61 4.71
N LYS A 60 -5.57 15.81 5.73
CA LYS A 60 -4.30 16.00 6.45
C LYS A 60 -3.08 15.85 5.54
N LEU A 61 -3.12 14.96 4.55
CA LEU A 61 -2.04 14.81 3.58
C LEU A 61 -1.97 16.00 2.61
N VAL A 62 -3.11 16.64 2.31
CA VAL A 62 -3.14 17.92 1.57
C VAL A 62 -2.49 19.03 2.40
N ASP A 63 -2.85 19.16 3.68
CA ASP A 63 -2.25 20.16 4.57
C ASP A 63 -0.73 20.00 4.71
N ARG A 64 -0.24 18.75 4.66
CA ARG A 64 1.19 18.41 4.69
C ARG A 64 1.91 18.60 3.35
N GLY A 65 1.19 18.89 2.26
CA GLY A 65 1.73 18.96 0.91
C GLY A 65 2.11 17.61 0.29
N THR A 66 1.77 16.48 0.93
CA THR A 66 1.95 15.15 0.35
C THR A 66 0.97 14.90 -0.79
N LEU A 67 -0.28 15.38 -0.64
CA LEU A 67 -1.29 15.42 -1.69
C LEU A 67 -1.62 16.86 -2.06
N THR A 68 -2.23 17.03 -3.23
CA THR A 68 -2.79 18.30 -3.70
C THR A 68 -4.20 18.06 -4.23
N SER A 69 -4.94 19.14 -4.51
CA SER A 69 -6.25 19.05 -5.18
C SER A 69 -6.18 18.38 -6.56
N ALA A 70 -5.00 18.32 -7.19
CA ALA A 70 -4.77 17.67 -8.48
C ALA A 70 -4.21 16.23 -8.36
N SER A 71 -3.99 15.72 -7.14
CA SER A 71 -3.47 14.37 -6.94
C SER A 71 -4.44 13.31 -7.47
N VAL A 72 -3.90 12.36 -8.23
CA VAL A 72 -4.65 11.26 -8.82
C VAL A 72 -4.19 9.89 -8.33
N GLY A 73 -5.12 8.94 -8.33
CA GLY A 73 -4.95 7.55 -7.93
C GLY A 73 -5.99 6.65 -8.58
N ALA A 74 -6.23 5.47 -8.01
CA ALA A 74 -7.26 4.56 -8.51
C ALA A 74 -8.66 4.93 -8.05
N MET A 75 -9.62 4.14 -8.53
CA MET A 75 -11.05 4.43 -8.45
C MET A 75 -11.56 4.68 -7.02
N HIS A 76 -10.97 4.04 -6.00
CA HIS A 76 -11.41 4.20 -4.61
C HIS A 76 -10.45 5.07 -3.78
N GLY A 77 -9.58 5.84 -4.44
CA GLY A 77 -8.66 6.78 -3.82
C GLY A 77 -7.37 6.14 -3.32
N GLU A 78 -7.02 4.96 -3.80
CA GLU A 78 -5.71 4.35 -3.61
C GLU A 78 -4.61 5.15 -4.33
N ILE A 79 -3.42 5.25 -3.71
CA ILE A 79 -2.37 6.17 -4.14
C ILE A 79 -1.11 5.42 -4.58
N GLY A 80 -0.63 5.76 -5.77
CA GLY A 80 0.75 5.51 -6.19
C GLY A 80 1.08 4.06 -6.51
N HIS A 81 2.36 3.71 -6.44
CA HIS A 81 2.89 2.43 -6.92
C HIS A 81 2.27 1.20 -6.25
N THR A 82 1.86 1.32 -4.99
CA THR A 82 1.34 0.19 -4.20
C THR A 82 -0.05 0.48 -3.65
N GLN A 83 -0.79 1.43 -4.23
CA GLN A 83 -2.24 1.55 -4.02
C GLN A 83 -2.67 1.66 -2.54
N PHE A 84 -1.93 2.41 -1.72
CA PHE A 84 -2.34 2.68 -0.34
C PHE A 84 -3.57 3.59 -0.32
N LEU A 85 -4.51 3.31 0.58
CA LEU A 85 -5.48 4.33 1.01
C LEU A 85 -4.77 5.42 1.86
N PRO A 86 -5.24 6.68 1.85
CA PRO A 86 -4.62 7.82 2.56
C PRO A 86 -4.31 7.58 4.04
N GLY A 87 -5.18 6.85 4.74
CA GLY A 87 -4.97 6.49 6.14
C GLY A 87 -3.69 5.67 6.35
N ASN A 88 -3.39 4.77 5.41
CA ASN A 88 -2.16 3.98 5.45
C ASN A 88 -0.94 4.84 5.13
N VAL A 89 -1.07 5.87 4.27
CA VAL A 89 0.03 6.82 4.00
C VAL A 89 0.38 7.59 5.27
N LEU A 90 -0.61 8.05 6.04
CA LEU A 90 -0.34 8.72 7.31
C LEU A 90 0.33 7.83 8.35
N LYS A 91 -0.03 6.54 8.38
CA LYS A 91 0.44 5.61 9.41
C LYS A 91 1.77 4.95 9.08
N TYR A 92 2.01 4.65 7.81
CA TYR A 92 3.15 3.83 7.37
C TYR A 92 4.01 4.50 6.29
N GLY A 93 3.59 5.64 5.75
CA GLY A 93 4.35 6.40 4.77
C GLY A 93 5.74 6.78 5.30
N VAL A 94 6.77 6.51 4.52
CA VAL A 94 8.16 6.87 4.83
C VAL A 94 8.46 8.27 4.28
N GLY A 95 9.27 9.05 5.01
CA GLY A 95 9.63 10.41 4.60
C GLY A 95 8.40 11.32 4.51
N ASN A 96 8.18 11.94 3.34
CA ASN A 96 7.00 12.77 3.10
C ASN A 96 5.77 11.98 2.63
N GLY A 97 5.86 10.65 2.47
CA GLY A 97 4.74 9.81 2.04
C GLY A 97 4.36 9.92 0.56
N ASN A 98 5.23 10.48 -0.29
CA ASN A 98 4.97 10.53 -1.74
C ASN A 98 5.04 9.13 -2.38
N LEU A 99 3.93 8.41 -2.42
CA LEU A 99 3.88 7.06 -2.99
C LEU A 99 3.90 7.01 -4.53
N ARG A 100 3.98 8.16 -5.20
CA ARG A 100 4.32 8.20 -6.64
C ARG A 100 5.82 8.11 -6.88
N ASP A 101 6.64 8.33 -5.84
CA ASP A 101 8.04 7.94 -5.87
C ASP A 101 8.15 6.44 -5.53
N ARG A 102 8.76 5.68 -6.43
CA ARG A 102 8.91 4.23 -6.32
C ARG A 102 9.59 3.81 -5.02
N ASN A 103 10.68 4.47 -4.64
CA ASN A 103 11.48 4.05 -3.49
C ASN A 103 10.69 4.29 -2.18
N THR A 104 10.03 5.44 -2.09
CA THR A 104 9.13 5.79 -0.99
C THR A 104 7.98 4.81 -0.89
N ALA A 105 7.36 4.43 -2.01
CA ALA A 105 6.28 3.46 -2.03
C ALA A 105 6.72 2.07 -1.50
N LEU A 106 7.81 1.53 -2.04
CA LEU A 106 8.31 0.20 -1.63
C LEU A 106 8.75 0.19 -0.15
N ALA A 107 9.40 1.26 0.32
CA ALA A 107 9.77 1.38 1.72
C ALA A 107 8.53 1.51 2.63
N SER A 108 7.50 2.22 2.19
CA SER A 108 6.23 2.35 2.93
C SER A 108 5.46 1.04 2.98
N THR A 109 5.46 0.26 1.89
CA THR A 109 4.89 -1.10 1.85
C THR A 109 5.63 -2.03 2.81
N ALA A 110 6.96 -1.97 2.86
CA ALA A 110 7.74 -2.76 3.83
C ALA A 110 7.42 -2.35 5.28
N ASN A 111 7.29 -1.05 5.55
CA ASN A 111 6.88 -0.54 6.85
C ASN A 111 5.45 -0.99 7.23
N TYR A 112 4.53 -1.03 6.26
CA TYR A 112 3.19 -1.56 6.43
C TYR A 112 3.20 -3.02 6.84
N LEU A 113 3.93 -3.87 6.12
CA LEU A 113 4.03 -5.30 6.43
C LEU A 113 4.65 -5.53 7.81
N LYS A 114 5.73 -4.81 8.15
CA LYS A 114 6.32 -4.82 9.49
C LYS A 114 5.31 -4.43 10.56
N GLY A 115 4.54 -3.37 10.34
CA GLY A 115 3.48 -2.93 11.23
C GLY A 115 2.30 -3.90 11.35
N HIS A 116 2.15 -4.83 10.41
CA HIS A 116 1.17 -5.92 10.42
C HIS A 116 1.77 -7.25 10.90
N GLY A 117 2.92 -7.20 11.59
CA GLY A 117 3.49 -8.35 12.26
C GLY A 117 4.40 -9.22 11.38
N TRP A 118 4.95 -8.67 10.29
CA TRP A 118 5.97 -9.37 9.52
C TRP A 118 7.17 -9.77 10.40
N ARG A 119 7.57 -11.04 10.29
CA ARG A 119 8.66 -11.67 11.02
C ARG A 119 9.82 -11.93 10.06
N ALA A 120 10.90 -11.17 10.24
CA ALA A 120 12.12 -11.33 9.46
C ALA A 120 12.70 -12.75 9.58
N GLY A 121 13.20 -13.30 8.48
CA GLY A 121 13.79 -14.65 8.41
C GLY A 121 12.77 -15.80 8.50
N ALA A 122 11.48 -15.52 8.73
CA ALA A 122 10.43 -16.52 8.65
C ALA A 122 9.90 -16.65 7.21
N GLY A 123 9.50 -17.86 6.81
CA GLY A 123 8.90 -18.09 5.49
C GLY A 123 7.54 -17.42 5.32
N TYR A 124 7.06 -17.37 4.08
CA TYR A 124 5.82 -16.67 3.71
C TYR A 124 4.58 -17.21 4.41
N GLN A 125 4.48 -18.53 4.59
CA GLN A 125 3.39 -19.17 5.33
C GLN A 125 3.26 -18.64 6.77
N ALA A 126 4.39 -18.40 7.46
CA ALA A 126 4.40 -17.85 8.81
C ALA A 126 4.05 -16.34 8.84
N ASN A 127 4.18 -15.66 7.70
CA ASN A 127 3.92 -14.24 7.51
C ASN A 127 2.56 -13.94 6.84
N MET A 128 1.71 -14.95 6.65
CA MET A 128 0.38 -14.78 6.04
C MET A 128 -0.50 -13.77 6.77
N GLY A 129 -0.34 -13.58 8.09
CA GLY A 129 -1.05 -12.54 8.84
C GLY A 129 -0.69 -11.12 8.38
N ALA A 130 0.59 -10.85 8.09
CA ALA A 130 1.03 -9.57 7.57
C ALA A 130 0.52 -9.34 6.14
N ILE A 131 0.55 -10.38 5.30
CA ILE A 131 0.01 -10.34 3.93
C ILE A 131 -1.51 -10.15 3.93
N ALA A 132 -2.23 -10.80 4.85
CA ALA A 132 -3.68 -10.64 5.01
C ALA A 132 -4.08 -9.22 5.41
N GLY A 133 -3.18 -8.48 6.06
CA GLY A 133 -3.35 -7.06 6.29
C GLY A 133 -3.41 -6.23 5.00
N TRP A 134 -2.77 -6.68 3.92
CA TRP A 134 -2.72 -5.94 2.66
C TRP A 134 -4.03 -5.98 1.87
N ASN A 135 -4.58 -7.17 1.67
CA ASN A 135 -5.82 -7.39 0.93
C ASN A 135 -6.64 -8.50 1.58
N SER A 136 -7.95 -8.29 1.74
CA SER A 136 -8.82 -9.24 2.44
C SER A 136 -9.15 -10.51 1.64
N ALA A 137 -8.87 -10.56 0.33
CA ALA A 137 -9.15 -11.73 -0.50
C ALA A 137 -8.07 -12.80 -0.30
N SER A 138 -8.46 -13.98 0.18
CA SER A 138 -7.54 -15.11 0.43
C SER A 138 -6.76 -15.54 -0.82
N VAL A 139 -7.39 -15.50 -2.00
CA VAL A 139 -6.72 -15.79 -3.28
C VAL A 139 -5.65 -14.76 -3.64
N TYR A 140 -5.86 -13.49 -3.29
CA TYR A 140 -4.87 -12.42 -3.51
C TYR A 140 -3.68 -12.60 -2.56
N GLN A 141 -3.95 -12.94 -1.30
CA GLN A 141 -2.91 -13.22 -0.30
C GLN A 141 -2.04 -14.42 -0.71
N GLN A 142 -2.68 -15.50 -1.16
CA GLN A 142 -1.98 -16.70 -1.64
C GLN A 142 -1.16 -16.41 -2.91
N ALA A 143 -1.69 -15.58 -3.83
CA ALA A 143 -0.96 -15.17 -5.01
C ALA A 143 0.29 -14.36 -4.65
N ILE A 144 0.19 -13.39 -3.73
CA ILE A 144 1.36 -12.66 -3.22
C ILE A 144 2.42 -13.64 -2.70
N ALA A 145 2.03 -14.55 -1.79
CA ALA A 145 2.97 -15.48 -1.17
C ALA A 145 3.68 -16.37 -2.20
N ARG A 146 2.93 -16.96 -3.15
CA ARG A 146 3.49 -17.84 -4.19
C ARG A 146 4.41 -17.11 -5.17
N ILE A 147 4.02 -15.89 -5.58
CA ILE A 147 4.86 -15.06 -6.46
C ILE A 147 6.15 -14.68 -5.72
N ALA A 148 6.03 -14.32 -4.44
CA ALA A 148 7.16 -13.93 -3.61
C ALA A 148 8.14 -15.10 -3.38
N GLU A 149 7.64 -16.30 -3.09
CA GLU A 149 8.43 -17.54 -3.02
C GLU A 149 9.20 -17.79 -4.32
N ALA A 150 8.50 -17.71 -5.47
CA ALA A 150 9.10 -17.92 -6.77
C ALA A 150 10.19 -16.88 -7.12
N ILE A 151 10.02 -15.62 -6.70
CA ILE A 151 11.01 -14.55 -6.94
C ILE A 151 12.25 -14.73 -6.07
N ASP A 152 12.08 -15.02 -4.78
CA ASP A 152 13.21 -15.12 -3.85
C ASP A 152 13.94 -16.47 -3.95
N GLY A 153 13.36 -17.44 -4.67
CA GLY A 153 13.98 -18.75 -4.90
C GLY A 153 13.95 -19.68 -3.69
N ASN A 154 12.92 -19.52 -2.83
CA ASN A 154 12.70 -20.33 -1.63
C ASN A 154 11.65 -21.42 -1.85
#